data_AF-A6LME0-F1
#
_entry.id   AF-A6LME0-F1
#
_cell.length_a   1.000
_cell.length_b   1.000
_cell.length_c   1.000
_cell.angle_alpha   90.00
_cell.angle_beta   90.00
_cell.angle_gamma   90.00
#
_symmetry.space_group_name_H-M   'P 1'
#
loop_
_entity.id
_entity.type
_entity.pdbx_description
1 polymer ?
#
loop_
_entity_poly.entity_id
_entity_poly.type
_entity_poly.pdbx_seq_one_letter_code
_entity_poly.pdbx_strand_id
1 'polypeptide(L)'
;MKKKIIFLFLFLVSVAFSSGVMIFKVDKVLPDDLFEVIGTKSNTIYYFKLFDDGVQKGYVIKGWYFTPNNFIGKTNVKIISSLSSFLVEIGNERKGNYSVIPTFMLICPSDSKVVLDKYEIDQKMLKAEIGDIVMPRFNEMGIYTGIFEKKFIQKDIFSQDDEIYVVISMGLRKTGGYSLELESYEIKENEIIINLNLKSPGKGDMVTQAFTIPSYNLKLGKLKRGKYTIKVFVRKGENIERFLKNIEVK
;
A
#
# COMPACT_ATOMS: atom_id res chain seq x y z
N MET A 1 29.41 -6.69 54.46
CA MET A 1 28.58 -7.18 53.33
C MET A 1 27.84 -6.02 52.70
N LYS A 2 28.35 -5.44 51.60
CA LYS A 2 27.71 -4.33 50.88
C LYS A 2 27.11 -4.86 49.59
N LYS A 3 25.77 -4.83 49.49
CA LYS A 3 25.00 -5.17 48.28
C LYS A 3 25.41 -4.20 47.16
N LYS A 4 25.95 -4.73 46.06
CA LYS A 4 26.12 -3.97 44.82
C LYS A 4 24.78 -3.99 44.09
N ILE A 5 24.04 -2.89 44.18
CA ILE A 5 22.92 -2.62 43.28
C ILE A 5 23.55 -2.16 41.97
N ILE A 6 23.52 -3.03 40.97
CA ILE A 6 23.92 -2.70 39.59
C ILE A 6 22.72 -1.99 38.98
N PHE A 7 22.79 -0.66 38.89
CA PHE A 7 21.89 0.10 38.05
C PHE A 7 22.27 -0.18 36.60
N LEU A 8 21.49 -1.02 35.93
CA LEU A 8 21.54 -1.21 34.49
C LEU A 8 21.01 0.06 33.84
N PHE A 9 21.90 1.01 33.57
CA PHE A 9 21.59 2.21 32.81
C PHE A 9 21.48 1.81 31.34
N LEU A 10 20.27 1.44 30.91
CA LEU A 10 19.96 1.26 29.50
C LEU A 10 20.09 2.65 28.85
N PHE A 11 21.17 2.85 28.09
CA PHE A 11 21.42 4.09 27.38
C PHE A 11 20.45 4.18 26.19
N LEU A 12 19.22 4.60 26.47
CA LEU A 12 18.26 5.03 25.46
C LEU A 12 18.77 6.36 24.91
N VAL A 13 19.49 6.30 23.79
CA VAL A 13 19.83 7.48 22.99
C VAL A 13 18.52 8.01 22.40
N SER A 14 17.83 8.86 23.15
CA SER A 14 16.61 9.55 22.71
C SER A 14 16.99 10.76 21.88
N VAL A 15 17.01 10.61 20.56
CA VAL A 15 17.04 11.76 19.65
C VAL A 15 15.59 12.18 19.37
N ALA A 16 15.31 13.45 19.67
CA ALA A 16 14.12 14.27 19.32
C ALA A 16 12.82 14.04 20.13
N PHE A 17 12.70 14.75 21.26
CA PHE A 17 11.50 14.80 22.12
C PHE A 17 10.45 15.86 21.73
N SER A 18 10.56 16.56 20.58
CA SER A 18 9.64 17.68 20.26
C SER A 18 8.60 17.38 19.18
N SER A 19 8.57 16.17 18.61
CA SER A 19 7.81 15.88 17.38
C SER A 19 6.84 14.70 17.46
N GLY A 20 6.81 13.98 18.58
CA GLY A 20 6.06 12.71 18.68
C GLY A 20 6.60 11.59 17.78
N VAL A 21 7.80 11.75 17.21
CA VAL A 21 8.49 10.72 16.44
C VAL A 21 9.63 10.14 17.27
N MET A 22 9.66 8.83 17.43
CA MET A 22 10.73 8.11 18.14
C MET A 22 11.25 6.97 17.28
N ILE A 23 12.58 6.78 17.26
CA ILE A 23 13.22 5.68 16.53
C ILE A 23 14.18 4.95 17.47
N PHE A 24 14.07 3.62 17.52
CA PHE A 24 14.91 2.77 18.36
C PHE A 24 15.50 1.62 17.54
N LYS A 25 16.79 1.33 17.70
CA LYS A 25 17.37 0.11 17.13
C LYS A 25 16.79 -1.11 17.85
N VAL A 26 16.50 -2.17 17.09
CA VAL A 26 16.00 -3.44 17.63
C VAL A 26 17.01 -4.54 17.31
N ASP A 27 17.68 -5.06 18.33
CA ASP A 27 18.73 -6.08 18.16
C ASP A 27 18.19 -7.53 18.17
N LYS A 28 16.90 -7.71 18.42
CA LYS A 28 16.26 -9.03 18.42
C LYS A 28 15.82 -9.43 17.01
N VAL A 29 16.13 -10.67 16.64
CA VAL A 29 15.60 -11.29 15.43
C VAL A 29 14.14 -11.64 15.66
N LEU A 30 13.27 -11.06 14.85
CA LEU A 30 11.83 -11.33 14.86
C LEU A 30 11.49 -12.29 13.71
N PRO A 31 10.53 -13.23 13.92
CA PRO A 31 10.03 -14.11 12.88
C PRO A 31 9.54 -13.35 11.64
N ASP A 32 9.89 -13.83 10.45
CA ASP A 32 9.61 -13.13 9.18
C ASP A 32 8.12 -13.12 8.82
N ASP A 33 7.34 -14.07 9.32
CA ASP A 33 5.89 -14.18 9.15
C ASP A 33 5.10 -13.04 9.82
N LEU A 34 5.73 -12.32 10.76
CA LEU A 34 5.13 -11.11 11.35
C LEU A 34 5.17 -9.90 10.41
N PHE A 35 5.98 -9.96 9.35
CA PHE A 35 6.25 -8.80 8.51
C PHE A 35 5.47 -8.81 7.20
N GLU A 36 4.86 -7.68 6.91
CA GLU A 36 4.44 -7.33 5.56
C GLU A 36 5.66 -6.95 4.72
N VAL A 37 5.57 -7.20 3.41
CA VAL A 37 6.67 -7.00 2.47
C VAL A 37 6.26 -6.04 1.36
N ILE A 38 7.10 -5.04 1.11
CA ILE A 38 7.00 -4.11 -0.02
C ILE A 38 8.36 -4.03 -0.73
N GLY A 39 8.34 -3.74 -2.04
CA GLY A 39 9.57 -3.63 -2.82
C GLY A 39 9.56 -4.41 -4.12
N THR A 40 10.76 -4.71 -4.61
CA THR A 40 11.05 -5.50 -5.80
C THR A 40 11.99 -6.65 -5.44
N LYS A 41 12.23 -7.57 -6.40
CA LYS A 41 13.24 -8.63 -6.22
C LYS A 41 14.64 -8.11 -5.91
N SER A 42 14.94 -6.86 -6.26
CA SER A 42 16.24 -6.22 -6.03
C SER A 42 16.29 -5.34 -4.79
N ASN A 43 15.15 -4.92 -4.22
CA ASN A 43 15.10 -4.08 -3.02
C ASN A 43 13.86 -4.44 -2.22
N THR A 44 14.01 -4.89 -0.98
CA THR A 44 12.89 -5.38 -0.17
C THR A 44 12.87 -4.69 1.18
N ILE A 45 11.70 -4.20 1.59
CA ILE A 45 11.44 -3.65 2.90
C ILE A 45 10.38 -4.52 3.58
N TYR A 46 10.65 -4.85 4.83
CA TYR A 46 9.78 -5.59 5.72
C TYR A 46 9.31 -4.64 6.80
N TYR A 47 8.01 -4.62 7.07
CA TYR A 47 7.46 -3.88 8.20
C TYR A 47 6.40 -4.67 8.95
N PHE A 48 6.30 -4.43 10.24
CA PHE A 48 5.28 -4.99 11.11
C PHE A 48 4.66 -3.86 11.92
N LYS A 49 3.35 -3.67 11.82
CA LYS A 49 2.63 -2.65 12.60
C LYS A 49 2.38 -3.17 14.01
N LEU A 50 2.97 -2.51 15.01
CA LEU A 50 2.84 -2.88 16.43
C LEU A 50 1.51 -2.44 17.03
N PHE A 51 1.12 -1.19 16.75
CA PHE A 51 -0.10 -0.59 17.28
C PHE A 51 -0.51 0.64 16.46
N ASP A 52 -1.75 1.06 16.63
CA ASP A 52 -2.31 2.34 16.21
C ASP A 52 -3.48 2.65 17.14
N ASP A 53 -3.30 3.62 18.03
CA ASP A 53 -4.28 3.97 19.08
C ASP A 53 -5.13 5.20 18.71
N GLY A 54 -5.01 5.68 17.46
CA GLY A 54 -5.67 6.89 16.97
C GLY A 54 -4.96 8.19 17.34
N VAL A 55 -3.91 8.14 18.17
CA VAL A 55 -3.03 9.28 18.51
C VAL A 55 -1.64 9.05 17.94
N GLN A 56 -1.09 7.85 18.16
CA GLN A 56 0.20 7.39 17.67
C GLN A 56 0.08 6.01 17.04
N LYS A 57 1.07 5.68 16.24
CA LYS A 57 1.26 4.34 15.71
C LYS A 57 2.71 3.94 15.72
N GLY A 58 2.93 2.63 15.81
CA GLY A 58 4.26 2.03 15.91
C GLY A 58 4.50 0.98 14.84
N TYR A 59 5.72 0.94 14.32
CA TYR A 59 6.19 -0.06 13.36
C TYR A 59 7.52 -0.66 13.81
N VAL A 60 7.77 -1.92 13.46
CA VAL A 60 9.11 -2.48 13.36
C VAL A 60 9.46 -2.63 11.88
N ILE A 61 10.61 -2.15 11.47
CA ILE A 61 11.01 -2.03 10.07
C ILE A 61 12.42 -2.59 9.88
N LYS A 62 12.63 -3.36 8.81
CA LYS A 62 13.93 -3.86 8.35
C LYS A 62 13.93 -3.98 6.83
N GLY A 63 15.08 -4.19 6.20
CA GLY A 63 15.10 -4.36 4.75
C GLY A 63 16.50 -4.51 4.17
N TRP A 64 16.57 -4.54 2.84
CA TRP A 64 17.82 -4.63 2.12
C TRP A 64 17.69 -4.15 0.67
N TYR A 65 18.82 -3.72 0.11
CA TYR A 65 19.00 -3.38 -1.30
C TYR A 65 20.05 -4.31 -1.90
N PHE A 66 19.81 -4.83 -3.10
CA PHE A 66 20.80 -5.57 -3.87
C PHE A 66 21.76 -4.58 -4.54
N THR A 67 22.96 -4.51 -4.00
CA THR A 67 23.98 -3.51 -4.31
C THR A 67 25.36 -4.19 -4.43
N PRO A 68 25.61 -4.99 -5.48
CA PRO A 68 26.87 -5.72 -5.64
C PRO A 68 28.06 -4.77 -5.78
N ASN A 69 27.87 -3.63 -6.46
CA ASN A 69 28.94 -2.70 -6.80
C ASN A 69 28.95 -1.45 -5.90
N ASN A 70 27.77 -0.87 -5.62
CA ASN A 70 27.65 0.44 -4.98
C ASN A 70 26.89 0.33 -3.66
N PHE A 71 27.62 0.24 -2.54
CA PHE A 71 27.02 0.19 -1.20
C PHE A 71 26.23 1.46 -0.89
N ILE A 72 25.00 1.30 -0.40
CA ILE A 72 24.13 2.38 0.06
C ILE A 72 24.31 2.46 1.58
N GLY A 73 25.09 3.44 2.04
CA GLY A 73 25.44 3.56 3.46
C GLY A 73 24.32 4.05 4.37
N LYS A 74 23.28 4.69 3.83
CA LYS A 74 22.16 5.21 4.59
C LYS A 74 20.85 5.09 3.82
N THR A 75 19.75 4.89 4.54
CA THR A 75 18.38 4.91 4.02
C THR A 75 17.62 6.08 4.63
N ASN A 76 16.92 6.84 3.79
CA ASN A 76 16.11 7.96 4.26
C ASN A 76 14.73 7.47 4.70
N VAL A 77 14.35 7.81 5.92
CA VAL A 77 13.01 7.59 6.48
C VAL A 77 12.35 8.94 6.64
N LYS A 78 11.35 9.22 5.80
CA LYS A 78 10.56 10.44 5.83
C LYS A 78 9.23 10.16 6.53
N ILE A 79 8.93 10.93 7.58
CA ILE A 79 7.67 10.87 8.32
C ILE A 79 6.92 12.18 8.05
N ILE A 80 5.72 12.10 7.52
CA ILE A 80 4.93 13.26 7.10
C ILE A 80 3.57 13.23 7.80
N SER A 81 3.37 14.10 8.79
CA SER A 81 2.10 14.31 9.48
C SER A 81 1.36 15.53 8.93
N SER A 82 0.13 15.77 9.39
CA SER A 82 -0.61 17.01 9.08
C SER A 82 0.08 18.27 9.60
N LEU A 83 0.86 18.16 10.67
CA LEU A 83 1.47 19.30 11.37
C LEU A 83 2.94 19.53 10.99
N SER A 84 3.64 18.49 10.54
CA SER A 84 5.11 18.54 10.37
C SER A 84 5.66 17.38 9.54
N SER A 85 6.86 17.56 9.00
CA SER A 85 7.62 16.51 8.31
C SER A 85 9.00 16.32 8.93
N PHE A 86 9.40 15.07 9.15
CA PHE A 86 10.70 14.68 9.66
C PHE A 86 11.43 13.79 8.66
N LEU A 87 12.74 13.96 8.58
CA LEU A 87 13.63 13.10 7.81
C LEU A 87 14.67 12.55 8.75
N VAL A 88 14.80 11.23 8.79
CA VAL A 88 15.83 10.53 9.57
C VAL A 88 16.61 9.61 8.66
N GLU A 89 17.92 9.59 8.82
CA GLU A 89 18.78 8.67 8.08
C GLU A 89 19.12 7.45 8.96
N ILE A 90 18.83 6.25 8.45
CA ILE A 90 19.20 4.99 9.09
C ILE A 90 20.49 4.49 8.43
N GLY A 91 21.53 4.23 9.23
CA GLY A 91 22.77 3.67 8.73
C GLY A 91 22.60 2.20 8.32
N ASN A 92 23.00 1.86 7.10
CA ASN A 92 22.92 0.51 6.58
C ASN A 92 24.21 -0.28 6.87
N GLU A 93 24.10 -1.60 6.89
CA GLU A 93 25.21 -2.52 7.09
C GLU A 93 25.49 -3.29 5.79
N ARG A 94 26.77 -3.47 5.42
CA ARG A 94 27.11 -4.26 4.23
C ARG A 94 27.09 -5.74 4.57
N LYS A 95 26.30 -6.53 3.82
CA LYS A 95 26.26 -7.99 3.92
C LYS A 95 26.38 -8.63 2.55
N GLY A 96 27.59 -8.97 2.14
CA GLY A 96 27.89 -9.47 0.79
C GLY A 96 27.53 -8.45 -0.29
N ASN A 97 26.66 -8.85 -1.22
CA ASN A 97 26.14 -8.01 -2.30
C ASN A 97 24.95 -7.13 -1.88
N TYR A 98 24.66 -7.01 -0.59
CA TYR A 98 23.50 -6.30 -0.08
C TYR A 98 23.87 -5.15 0.85
N SER A 99 23.13 -4.06 0.75
CA SER A 99 23.06 -3.00 1.77
C SER A 99 21.85 -3.29 2.65
N VAL A 100 22.07 -3.71 3.89
CA VAL A 100 21.02 -4.15 4.81
C VAL A 100 20.62 -2.99 5.70
N ILE A 101 19.32 -2.68 5.72
CA ILE A 101 18.72 -1.76 6.68
C ILE A 101 18.58 -2.54 8.01
N PRO A 102 19.24 -2.11 9.10
CA PRO A 102 19.10 -2.77 10.39
C PRO A 102 17.66 -2.70 10.88
N THR A 103 17.27 -3.62 11.77
CA THR A 103 15.91 -3.60 12.32
C THR A 103 15.78 -2.42 13.28
N PHE A 104 14.74 -1.60 13.09
CA PHE A 104 14.44 -0.48 13.97
C PHE A 104 12.94 -0.39 14.23
N MET A 105 12.58 0.12 15.39
CA MET A 105 11.22 0.51 15.76
C MET A 105 11.05 2.00 15.46
N LEU A 106 9.91 2.35 14.87
CA LEU A 106 9.48 3.72 14.63
C LEU A 106 8.13 3.92 15.32
N ILE A 107 8.02 4.98 16.12
CA ILE A 107 6.75 5.48 16.66
C ILE A 107 6.55 6.88 16.09
N CYS A 108 5.35 7.18 15.61
CA CYS A 108 5.00 8.49 15.06
C CYS A 108 3.52 8.81 15.29
N PRO A 109 3.08 10.07 15.09
CA PRO A 109 1.65 10.41 15.11
C PRO A 109 0.83 9.52 14.17
N SER A 110 -0.39 9.14 14.57
CA SER A 110 -1.22 8.16 13.84
C SER A 110 -1.56 8.61 12.41
N ASP A 111 -1.71 9.92 12.19
CA ASP A 111 -1.96 10.52 10.87
C ASP A 111 -0.73 10.55 9.95
N SER A 112 0.45 10.16 10.44
CA SER A 112 1.70 10.26 9.69
C SER A 112 1.81 9.26 8.55
N LYS A 113 2.26 9.69 7.38
CA LYS A 113 2.78 8.82 6.33
C LYS A 113 4.25 8.52 6.59
N VAL A 114 4.65 7.26 6.43
CA VAL A 114 6.04 6.81 6.62
C VAL A 114 6.58 6.33 5.29
N VAL A 115 7.64 6.98 4.78
CA VAL A 115 8.24 6.68 3.48
C VAL A 115 9.72 6.36 3.65
N LEU A 116 10.12 5.17 3.23
CA LEU A 116 11.51 4.74 3.16
C LEU A 116 12.02 4.91 1.72
N ASP A 117 12.82 5.95 1.50
CA ASP A 117 13.21 6.48 0.19
C ASP A 117 12.01 6.74 -0.73
N LYS A 118 11.56 5.70 -1.43
CA LYS A 118 10.42 5.71 -2.37
C LYS A 118 9.27 4.78 -1.98
N TYR A 119 9.40 4.03 -0.90
CA TYR A 119 8.44 3.02 -0.48
C TYR A 119 7.64 3.53 0.73
N GLU A 120 6.34 3.72 0.56
CA GLU A 120 5.44 4.09 1.66
C GLU A 120 5.03 2.83 2.44
N ILE A 121 5.30 2.83 3.75
CA ILE A 121 4.92 1.75 4.68
C ILE A 121 3.50 1.99 5.17
N ASP A 122 2.74 0.91 5.35
CA ASP A 122 1.32 0.98 5.73
C ASP A 122 0.55 1.90 4.78
N GLN A 123 1.09 2.06 3.56
CA GLN A 123 0.28 2.48 2.45
C GLN A 123 -0.84 1.46 2.43
N LYS A 124 -2.07 1.91 2.65
CA LYS A 124 -3.24 1.18 2.21
C LYS A 124 -3.17 1.11 0.68
N MET A 125 -2.24 0.33 0.14
CA MET A 125 -2.63 -0.61 -0.86
C MET A 125 -3.76 -1.37 -0.18
N LEU A 126 -4.99 -1.02 -0.49
CA LEU A 126 -5.96 -2.06 -0.71
C LEU A 126 -5.31 -2.97 -1.75
N LYS A 127 -4.44 -3.88 -1.29
CA LYS A 127 -4.40 -5.20 -1.85
C LYS A 127 -5.87 -5.57 -1.79
N ALA A 128 -6.54 -5.48 -2.94
CA ALA A 128 -7.67 -6.33 -3.18
C ALA A 128 -7.20 -7.67 -2.66
N GLU A 129 -7.76 -8.13 -1.54
CA GLU A 129 -7.56 -9.50 -1.11
C GLU A 129 -7.97 -10.31 -2.33
N ILE A 130 -6.98 -10.80 -3.09
CA ILE A 130 -7.18 -11.89 -4.01
C ILE A 130 -7.25 -13.13 -3.11
N GLY A 131 -8.28 -13.16 -2.27
CA GLY A 131 -8.76 -14.34 -1.58
C GLY A 131 -10.06 -14.67 -2.26
N ASP A 132 -10.01 -15.63 -3.19
CA ASP A 132 -11.10 -16.50 -3.70
C ASP A 132 -12.43 -15.90 -4.17
N ILE A 133 -12.62 -14.58 -4.12
CA ILE A 133 -13.81 -13.92 -4.62
C ILE A 133 -13.68 -13.76 -6.14
N VAL A 134 -14.29 -14.70 -6.87
CA VAL A 134 -14.44 -14.60 -8.33
C VAL A 134 -15.44 -13.49 -8.64
N MET A 135 -14.92 -12.29 -8.89
CA MET A 135 -15.73 -11.18 -9.38
C MET A 135 -16.19 -11.43 -10.83
N PRO A 136 -17.41 -11.00 -11.19
CA PRO A 136 -17.91 -11.15 -12.55
C PRO A 136 -17.05 -10.34 -13.53
N ARG A 137 -16.88 -10.88 -14.74
CA ARG A 137 -16.26 -10.16 -15.84
C ARG A 137 -17.33 -9.48 -16.66
N PHE A 138 -17.11 -8.21 -16.96
CA PHE A 138 -18.01 -7.41 -17.78
C PHE A 138 -17.41 -7.18 -19.17
N ASN A 139 -18.15 -7.56 -20.21
CA ASN A 139 -17.66 -7.47 -21.60
C ASN A 139 -17.56 -6.04 -22.12
N GLU A 140 -18.25 -5.12 -21.48
CA GLU A 140 -18.26 -3.69 -21.82
C GLU A 140 -17.28 -2.91 -20.94
N MET A 141 -16.83 -1.78 -21.46
CA MET A 141 -15.99 -0.85 -20.70
C MET A 141 -16.86 -0.10 -19.69
N GLY A 142 -16.41 -0.01 -18.44
CA GLY A 142 -17.16 0.76 -17.45
C GLY A 142 -16.83 0.46 -15.99
N ILE A 143 -17.64 1.07 -15.12
CA ILE A 143 -17.58 0.94 -13.67
C ILE A 143 -18.84 0.20 -13.21
N TYR A 144 -18.63 -0.93 -12.55
CA TYR A 144 -19.69 -1.75 -11.98
C TYR A 144 -19.54 -1.76 -10.47
N THR A 145 -20.58 -1.41 -9.74
CA THR A 145 -20.57 -1.32 -8.29
C THR A 145 -21.54 -2.35 -7.72
N GLY A 146 -21.25 -2.84 -6.53
CA GLY A 146 -22.10 -3.85 -5.92
C GLY A 146 -21.62 -4.27 -4.55
N ILE A 147 -22.32 -5.25 -4.00
CA ILE A 147 -21.91 -5.97 -2.79
C ILE A 147 -21.54 -7.39 -3.15
N PHE A 148 -20.74 -8.02 -2.28
CA PHE A 148 -20.41 -9.42 -2.39
C PHE A 148 -20.93 -10.18 -1.17
N GLU A 149 -21.90 -11.06 -1.40
CA GLU A 149 -22.38 -12.02 -0.40
C GLU A 149 -21.93 -13.42 -0.82
N LYS A 150 -22.80 -14.20 -1.47
CA LYS A 150 -22.47 -15.46 -2.15
C LYS A 150 -22.06 -15.26 -3.61
N LYS A 151 -22.48 -14.13 -4.18
CA LYS A 151 -22.20 -13.68 -5.54
C LYS A 151 -22.15 -12.16 -5.55
N PHE A 152 -21.55 -11.60 -6.60
CA PHE A 152 -21.62 -10.17 -6.84
C PHE A 152 -23.05 -9.76 -7.19
N ILE A 153 -23.59 -8.82 -6.42
CA ILE A 153 -24.91 -8.23 -6.65
C ILE A 153 -24.67 -6.77 -7.04
N GLN A 154 -24.86 -6.48 -8.33
CA GLN A 154 -24.68 -5.13 -8.85
C GLN A 154 -25.76 -4.20 -8.28
N LYS A 155 -25.32 -3.09 -7.69
CA LYS A 155 -26.19 -2.01 -7.20
C LYS A 155 -25.42 -0.70 -7.13
N ASP A 156 -26.18 0.40 -7.16
CA ASP A 156 -25.65 1.76 -7.12
C ASP A 156 -26.16 2.53 -5.89
N ILE A 157 -27.02 1.89 -5.09
CA ILE A 157 -27.56 2.41 -3.82
C ILE A 157 -27.22 1.39 -2.72
N PHE A 158 -26.63 1.89 -1.64
CA PHE A 158 -26.09 1.11 -0.54
C PHE A 158 -26.64 1.59 0.79
N SER A 159 -26.62 0.72 1.80
CA SER A 159 -26.74 1.07 3.22
C SER A 159 -25.36 1.33 3.81
N GLN A 160 -25.29 2.01 4.95
CA GLN A 160 -24.00 2.26 5.64
C GLN A 160 -23.26 0.98 6.07
N ASP A 161 -23.98 -0.14 6.19
CA ASP A 161 -23.40 -1.43 6.57
C ASP A 161 -22.91 -2.27 5.39
N ASP A 162 -23.21 -1.85 4.15
CA ASP A 162 -22.77 -2.56 2.95
C ASP A 162 -21.26 -2.43 2.73
N GLU A 163 -20.60 -3.56 2.52
CA GLU A 163 -19.23 -3.61 1.99
C GLU A 163 -19.26 -3.37 0.47
N ILE A 164 -18.88 -2.18 0.04
CA ILE A 164 -18.97 -1.76 -1.36
C ILE A 164 -17.77 -2.29 -2.16
N TYR A 165 -18.06 -2.87 -3.30
CA TYR A 165 -17.07 -3.32 -4.29
C TYR A 165 -17.25 -2.56 -5.61
N VAL A 166 -16.13 -2.30 -6.28
CA VAL A 166 -16.05 -1.69 -7.61
C VAL A 166 -15.29 -2.62 -8.53
N VAL A 167 -15.87 -2.91 -9.68
CA VAL A 167 -15.24 -3.62 -10.78
C VAL A 167 -15.08 -2.63 -11.93
N ILE A 168 -13.85 -2.41 -12.35
CA ILE A 168 -13.51 -1.63 -13.54
C ILE A 168 -13.20 -2.62 -14.66
N SER A 169 -13.87 -2.49 -15.80
CA SER A 169 -13.60 -3.31 -16.98
C SER A 169 -13.14 -2.46 -18.15
N MET A 170 -12.16 -2.96 -18.90
CA MET A 170 -11.72 -2.42 -20.21
C MET A 170 -12.36 -3.17 -21.38
N GLY A 171 -13.43 -3.91 -21.11
CA GLY A 171 -14.18 -4.67 -22.08
C GLY A 171 -13.40 -5.81 -22.74
N LEU A 172 -14.05 -6.46 -23.70
CA LEU A 172 -13.49 -7.60 -24.42
C LEU A 172 -12.31 -7.18 -25.31
N ARG A 173 -11.17 -7.86 -25.15
CA ARG A 173 -9.98 -7.75 -26.01
C ARG A 173 -9.79 -9.07 -26.77
N LYS A 174 -9.44 -8.97 -28.06
CA LYS A 174 -9.32 -10.11 -28.98
C LYS A 174 -8.07 -10.97 -28.75
N THR A 175 -7.12 -10.50 -27.94
CA THR A 175 -5.86 -11.17 -27.62
C THR A 175 -5.62 -11.16 -26.12
N GLY A 176 -4.79 -12.09 -25.65
CA GLY A 176 -4.30 -12.11 -24.27
C GLY A 176 -3.19 -11.09 -24.00
N GLY A 177 -2.75 -11.03 -22.74
CA GLY A 177 -1.63 -10.20 -22.30
C GLY A 177 -2.01 -8.79 -21.83
N TYR A 178 -3.31 -8.46 -21.77
CA TYR A 178 -3.77 -7.21 -21.18
C TYR A 178 -4.09 -7.36 -19.69
N SER A 179 -3.66 -6.41 -18.87
CA SER A 179 -4.02 -6.32 -17.46
C SER A 179 -4.22 -4.88 -17.01
N LEU A 180 -5.09 -4.69 -16.03
CA LEU A 180 -5.21 -3.43 -15.31
C LEU A 180 -4.40 -3.49 -14.02
N GLU A 181 -3.61 -2.45 -13.78
CA GLU A 181 -2.86 -2.29 -12.54
C GLU A 181 -3.28 -1.01 -11.85
N LEU A 182 -3.51 -1.09 -10.53
CA LEU A 182 -3.79 0.09 -9.73
C LEU A 182 -2.51 0.89 -9.51
N GLU A 183 -2.56 2.17 -9.85
CA GLU A 183 -1.50 3.12 -9.51
C GLU A 183 -1.80 3.84 -8.21
N SER A 184 -3.05 4.28 -8.05
CA SER A 184 -3.53 4.89 -6.82
C SER A 184 -5.05 4.89 -6.78
N TYR A 185 -5.62 4.96 -5.58
CA TYR A 185 -6.99 5.41 -5.41
C TYR A 185 -7.06 6.29 -4.16
N GLU A 186 -8.01 7.20 -4.13
CA GLU A 186 -8.26 8.08 -3.00
C GLU A 186 -9.76 8.32 -2.83
N ILE A 187 -10.18 8.48 -1.59
CA ILE A 187 -11.53 8.90 -1.24
C ILE A 187 -11.39 10.29 -0.62
N LYS A 188 -11.91 11.31 -1.30
CA LYS A 188 -11.92 12.70 -0.87
C LYS A 188 -13.36 13.16 -0.77
N GLU A 189 -13.83 13.38 0.44
CA GLU A 189 -15.23 13.78 0.70
C GLU A 189 -16.22 12.81 0.04
N ASN A 190 -16.85 13.25 -1.04
CA ASN A 190 -17.86 12.55 -1.84
C ASN A 190 -17.31 12.13 -3.22
N GLU A 191 -16.00 12.15 -3.42
CA GLU A 191 -15.35 11.70 -4.64
C GLU A 191 -14.41 10.53 -4.37
N ILE A 192 -14.50 9.52 -5.24
CA ILE A 192 -13.64 8.33 -5.22
C ILE A 192 -12.85 8.36 -6.52
N ILE A 193 -11.57 8.68 -6.44
CA ILE A 193 -10.69 8.80 -7.60
C ILE A 193 -9.84 7.54 -7.69
N ILE A 194 -9.85 6.86 -8.84
CA ILE A 194 -9.13 5.61 -9.08
C ILE A 194 -8.27 5.79 -10.33
N ASN A 195 -6.95 5.65 -10.19
CA ASN A 195 -5.99 5.73 -11.29
C ASN A 195 -5.46 4.32 -11.58
N LEU A 196 -5.68 3.86 -12.81
CA LEU A 196 -5.24 2.56 -13.29
C LEU A 196 -4.28 2.73 -14.47
N ASN A 197 -3.39 1.76 -14.65
CA ASN A 197 -2.57 1.61 -15.84
C ASN A 197 -3.00 0.35 -16.60
N LEU A 198 -3.33 0.49 -17.88
CA LEU A 198 -3.56 -0.65 -18.76
C LEU A 198 -2.22 -1.12 -19.33
N LYS A 199 -1.73 -2.24 -18.81
CA LYS A 199 -0.63 -2.96 -19.46
C LYS A 199 -1.16 -3.66 -20.71
N SER A 200 -0.50 -3.36 -21.82
CA SER A 200 -0.68 -4.06 -23.08
C SER A 200 0.49 -5.01 -23.28
N PRO A 201 0.31 -6.14 -24.00
CA PRO A 201 1.44 -6.97 -24.39
C PRO A 201 2.44 -6.16 -25.20
N GLY A 202 3.73 -6.39 -24.99
CA GLY A 202 4.82 -5.76 -25.70
C GLY A 202 4.85 -6.12 -27.18
N LYS A 203 5.50 -5.27 -27.99
CA LYS A 203 5.74 -5.58 -29.41
C LYS A 203 6.64 -6.82 -29.48
N GLY A 204 6.10 -7.92 -30.02
CA GLY A 204 6.82 -9.19 -30.16
C GLY A 204 6.54 -10.21 -29.05
N ASP A 205 5.73 -9.85 -28.04
CA ASP A 205 5.30 -10.82 -27.04
C ASP A 205 4.43 -11.89 -27.69
N MET A 206 4.69 -13.16 -27.36
CA MET A 206 3.78 -14.24 -27.70
C MET A 206 2.47 -14.06 -26.92
N VAL A 207 1.44 -13.56 -27.59
CA VAL A 207 0.10 -13.44 -27.03
C VAL A 207 -0.72 -14.68 -27.34
N THR A 208 -1.49 -15.14 -26.36
CA THR A 208 -2.48 -16.20 -26.59
C THR A 208 -3.61 -15.64 -27.47
N GLN A 209 -4.02 -16.39 -28.49
CA GLN A 209 -5.25 -16.12 -29.25
C GLN A 209 -6.47 -16.54 -28.44
N ALA A 210 -6.74 -15.80 -27.37
CA ALA A 210 -7.89 -15.98 -26.51
C ALA A 210 -8.47 -14.61 -26.16
N PHE A 211 -9.80 -14.52 -26.13
CA PHE A 211 -10.47 -13.33 -25.65
C PHE A 211 -10.12 -13.09 -24.18
N THR A 212 -9.73 -11.86 -23.85
CA THR A 212 -9.49 -11.45 -22.47
C THR A 212 -10.32 -10.25 -22.10
N ILE A 213 -10.62 -10.11 -20.81
CA ILE A 213 -11.40 -9.00 -20.25
C ILE A 213 -10.54 -8.40 -19.14
N PRO A 214 -9.69 -7.40 -19.45
CA PRO A 214 -8.86 -6.74 -18.46
C PRO A 214 -9.77 -6.04 -17.47
N SER A 215 -9.70 -6.48 -16.22
CA SER A 215 -10.57 -6.00 -15.15
C SER A 215 -9.75 -5.76 -13.88
N TYR A 216 -10.17 -4.78 -13.10
CA TYR A 216 -9.63 -4.50 -11.79
C TYR A 216 -10.76 -4.43 -10.77
N ASN A 217 -10.60 -5.14 -9.65
CA ASN A 217 -11.57 -5.19 -8.58
C ASN A 217 -11.03 -4.42 -7.37
N LEU A 218 -11.82 -3.50 -6.84
CA LEU A 218 -11.49 -2.69 -5.67
C LEU A 218 -12.57 -2.87 -4.61
N LYS A 219 -12.20 -3.31 -3.41
CA LYS A 219 -13.08 -3.28 -2.24
C LYS A 219 -13.01 -1.89 -1.61
N LEU A 220 -14.01 -1.05 -1.83
CA LEU A 220 -14.09 0.26 -1.17
C LEU A 220 -14.36 0.14 0.33
N GLY A 221 -15.06 -0.93 0.73
CA GLY A 221 -15.52 -1.14 2.09
C GLY A 221 -16.78 -0.33 2.39
N LYS A 222 -17.02 -0.05 3.67
CA LYS A 222 -18.17 0.76 4.11
C LYS A 222 -17.90 2.25 3.94
N LEU A 223 -18.89 2.98 3.44
CA LEU A 223 -18.84 4.43 3.28
C LEU A 223 -19.85 5.12 4.19
N LYS A 224 -19.62 6.41 4.47
CA LYS A 224 -20.57 7.23 5.22
C LYS A 224 -21.80 7.50 4.35
N ARG A 225 -22.92 7.87 4.99
CA ARG A 225 -24.11 8.31 4.28
C ARG A 225 -23.79 9.52 3.39
N GLY A 226 -24.17 9.45 2.12
CA GLY A 226 -23.84 10.48 1.15
C GLY A 226 -23.98 10.01 -0.29
N LYS A 227 -23.88 10.95 -1.22
CA LYS A 227 -23.80 10.68 -2.66
C LYS A 227 -22.33 10.76 -3.07
N TYR A 228 -21.85 9.76 -3.77
CA TYR A 228 -20.45 9.68 -4.19
C TYR A 228 -20.33 9.64 -5.71
N THR A 229 -19.28 10.27 -6.23
CA THR A 229 -18.86 10.17 -7.63
C THR A 229 -17.57 9.37 -7.72
N ILE A 230 -17.63 8.20 -8.37
CA ILE A 230 -16.47 7.40 -8.72
C ILE A 230 -15.92 7.92 -10.04
N LYS A 231 -14.66 8.37 -10.04
CA LYS A 231 -13.90 8.82 -11.20
C LYS A 231 -12.76 7.86 -11.46
N VAL A 232 -12.76 7.18 -12.60
CA VAL A 232 -11.70 6.26 -12.98
C VAL A 232 -10.91 6.85 -14.15
N PHE A 233 -9.60 6.90 -13.99
CA PHE A 233 -8.65 7.30 -15.03
C PHE A 233 -7.78 6.10 -15.38
N VAL A 234 -7.88 5.62 -16.62
CA VAL A 234 -7.07 4.49 -17.10
C VAL A 234 -6.02 5.01 -18.08
N ARG A 235 -4.76 5.00 -17.67
CA ARG A 235 -3.63 5.34 -18.53
C ARG A 235 -3.35 4.19 -19.50
N LYS A 236 -3.17 4.51 -20.77
CA LYS A 236 -2.76 3.60 -21.85
C LYS A 236 -1.70 4.29 -22.70
N GLY A 237 -0.44 4.12 -22.34
CA GLY A 237 0.65 4.91 -22.91
C GLY A 237 0.44 6.39 -22.58
N GLU A 238 0.37 7.25 -23.60
CA GLU A 238 0.12 8.69 -23.45
C GLU A 238 -1.38 9.05 -23.34
N ASN A 239 -2.28 8.11 -23.63
CA ASN A 239 -3.72 8.34 -23.59
C ASN A 239 -4.30 8.04 -22.20
N ILE A 240 -5.38 8.74 -21.84
CA ILE A 240 -6.15 8.49 -20.61
C ILE A 240 -7.62 8.29 -20.97
N GLU A 241 -8.13 7.08 -20.72
CA GLU A 241 -9.56 6.80 -20.75
C GLU A 241 -10.21 7.21 -19.41
N ARG A 242 -11.41 7.78 -19.45
CA ARG A 242 -12.09 8.34 -18.27
C ARG A 242 -13.48 7.72 -18.14
N PHE A 243 -13.79 7.24 -16.95
CA PHE A 243 -15.11 6.74 -16.60
C PHE A 243 -15.65 7.45 -15.36
N LEU A 244 -16.96 7.65 -15.31
CA LEU A 244 -17.65 8.29 -14.21
C LEU A 244 -18.85 7.43 -13.81
N LYS A 245 -19.07 7.28 -12.50
CA LYS A 245 -20.25 6.59 -11.97
C LYS A 245 -20.67 7.20 -10.64
N ASN A 246 -21.97 7.47 -10.50
CA ASN A 246 -22.53 7.96 -9.25
C ASN A 246 -23.09 6.79 -8.43
N ILE A 247 -22.89 6.82 -7.12
CA ILE A 247 -23.50 5.91 -6.16
C ILE A 247 -24.09 6.70 -4.98
N GLU A 248 -25.01 6.09 -4.24
CA GLU A 248 -25.61 6.67 -3.05
C GLU A 248 -25.53 5.70 -1.87
N VAL A 249 -25.18 6.22 -0.70
CA VAL A 249 -25.23 5.49 0.58
C VAL A 249 -26.30 6.15 1.44
N LYS A 250 -27.32 5.38 1.80
CA LYS A 250 -28.49 5.79 2.58
C LYS A 250 -28.32 5.50 4.06
#